data_AF-A0A9X8QS70-F1
#
_entry.id   AF-A0A9X8QS70-F1
#
_cell.length_a   1.000
_cell.length_b   1.000
_cell.length_c   1.000
_cell.angle_alpha   90.00
_cell.angle_beta   90.00
_cell.angle_gamma   90.00
#
_symmetry.space_group_name_H-M   'P 1'
#
loop_
_entity.id
_entity.type
_entity.pdbx_description
1 polymer ?
#
loop_
_entity_poly.entity_id
_entity_poly.type
_entity_poly.pdbx_seq_one_letter_code
_entity_poly.pdbx_strand_id
1 'polypeptide(L)'
;MDKRTTPRRLLTKAQLKEWLQVSDFWVRDRLDNDPEFVERCVVDLAPQGSPRRTLRFHETATATYLGIPASCEPIQRTELQPAA
;
A
#
# COMPACT_ATOMS: atom_id res chain seq x y z
N MET A 1 -11.61 21.52 10.58
CA MET A 1 -10.55 20.57 10.98
C MET A 1 -11.09 19.17 10.70
N ASP A 2 -11.18 18.85 9.42
CA ASP A 2 -11.71 17.59 8.94
C ASP A 2 -10.67 16.52 9.21
N LYS A 3 -10.80 15.86 10.37
CA LYS A 3 -10.19 14.55 10.61
C LYS A 3 -10.82 13.58 9.62
N ARG A 4 -10.42 13.66 8.36
CA ARG A 4 -10.61 12.59 7.38
C ARG A 4 -9.74 11.45 7.90
N THR A 5 -10.29 10.70 8.83
CA THR A 5 -9.77 9.40 9.20
C THR A 5 -9.98 8.53 7.98
N THR A 6 -9.07 8.63 7.02
CA THR A 6 -9.05 7.78 5.84
C THR A 6 -9.12 6.35 6.36
N PRO A 7 -10.08 5.53 5.89
CA PRO A 7 -10.26 4.19 6.44
C PRO A 7 -8.92 3.46 6.41
N ARG A 8 -8.52 2.88 7.55
CA ARG A 8 -7.31 2.07 7.67
C ARG A 8 -7.47 0.83 6.78
N ARG A 9 -7.15 0.96 5.50
CA ARG A 9 -7.19 -0.13 4.55
C ARG A 9 -5.90 -0.92 4.67
N LEU A 10 -6.04 -2.19 5.00
CA LEU A 10 -4.94 -3.15 5.08
C LEU A 10 -4.87 -3.93 3.78
N LEU A 11 -3.88 -3.60 2.96
CA LEU A 11 -3.65 -4.22 1.67
C LEU A 11 -2.90 -5.55 1.84
N THR A 12 -3.23 -6.52 0.99
CA THR A 12 -2.34 -7.67 0.78
C THR A 12 -1.14 -7.27 -0.06
N LYS A 13 -0.11 -8.11 -0.13
CA LYS A 13 1.04 -7.90 -1.03
C LYS A 13 0.60 -7.69 -2.49
N ALA A 14 -0.38 -8.46 -2.96
CA ALA A 14 -0.92 -8.33 -4.32
C ALA A 14 -1.58 -6.95 -4.52
N GLN A 15 -2.46 -6.56 -3.59
CA GLN A 15 -3.15 -5.27 -3.66
C GLN A 15 -2.18 -4.09 -3.57
N LEU A 16 -1.13 -4.18 -2.75
CA LEU A 16 -0.09 -3.15 -2.66
C LEU A 16 0.62 -2.99 -4.00
N LYS A 17 0.98 -4.11 -4.65
CA LYS A 17 1.65 -4.10 -5.96
C LYS A 17 0.76 -3.48 -7.04
N GLU A 18 -0.51 -3.85 -7.07
CA GLU A 18 -1.47 -3.29 -8.02
C GLU A 18 -1.69 -1.79 -7.78
N TRP A 19 -1.79 -1.38 -6.51
CA TRP A 19 -2.02 0.01 -6.14
C TRP A 19 -0.82 0.92 -6.42
N LEU A 20 0.39 0.49 -6.05
CA LEU A 20 1.62 1.24 -6.33
C LEU A 20 2.17 1.04 -7.75
N GLN A 21 1.60 0.09 -8.50
CA GLN A 21 2.11 -0.37 -9.80
C GLN A 21 3.59 -0.80 -9.75
N VAL A 22 3.97 -1.50 -8.67
CA VAL A 22 5.35 -1.96 -8.42
C VAL A 22 5.50 -3.46 -8.60
N SER A 23 6.74 -3.87 -8.85
CA SER A 23 7.13 -5.28 -8.98
C SER A 23 7.21 -6.00 -7.64
N ASP A 24 7.16 -7.33 -7.68
CA ASP A 24 7.37 -8.17 -6.48
C ASP A 24 8.74 -7.94 -5.83
N PHE A 25 9.75 -7.73 -6.69
CA PHE A 25 11.10 -7.40 -6.30
C PHE A 25 11.16 -6.14 -5.44
N TRP A 26 10.46 -5.08 -5.84
CA TRP A 26 10.42 -3.82 -5.08
C TRP A 26 9.87 -4.02 -3.66
N VAL A 27 8.79 -4.81 -3.54
CA VAL A 27 8.21 -5.11 -2.21
C VAL A 27 9.19 -5.91 -1.37
N ARG A 28 9.87 -6.90 -1.97
CA ARG A 28 10.84 -7.73 -1.27
C ARG A 28 12.06 -6.92 -0.83
N ASP A 29 12.56 -6.06 -1.69
CA ASP A 29 13.66 -5.14 -1.39
C ASP A 29 13.32 -4.25 -0.20
N ARG A 30 12.13 -3.63 -0.16
CA ARG A 30 11.70 -2.84 1.00
C ARG A 30 11.57 -3.65 2.29
N LEU A 31 11.08 -4.89 2.21
CA LEU A 31 10.98 -5.74 3.39
C LEU A 31 12.34 -6.17 3.95
N ASP A 32 13.37 -6.25 3.11
CA ASP A 32 14.71 -6.74 3.49
C ASP A 32 15.68 -5.60 3.85
N ASN A 33 15.62 -4.49 3.09
CA ASN A 33 16.55 -3.37 3.20
C ASN A 33 15.98 -2.13 3.89
N ASP A 34 14.67 -2.07 4.19
CA ASP A 34 14.02 -0.89 4.74
C ASP A 34 13.24 -1.20 6.03
N PRO A 35 13.92 -1.26 7.19
CA PRO A 35 13.28 -1.58 8.45
C PRO A 35 12.26 -0.52 8.90
N GLU A 36 12.45 0.76 8.52
CA GLU A 36 11.50 1.82 8.86
C GLU A 36 10.19 1.65 8.09
N PHE A 37 10.27 1.25 6.81
CA PHE A 37 9.10 0.86 6.04
C PHE A 37 8.35 -0.30 6.71
N VAL A 38 9.07 -1.32 7.18
CA VAL A 38 8.46 -2.47 7.87
C VAL A 38 7.74 -2.02 9.15
N GLU A 39 8.40 -1.23 9.99
CA GLU A 39 7.83 -0.77 11.27
C GLU A 39 6.57 0.10 11.08
N ARG A 40 6.59 0.99 10.08
CA ARG A 40 5.52 2.00 9.89
C ARG A 40 4.40 1.52 8.98
N CYS A 41 4.72 0.69 7.99
CA CYS A 41 3.80 0.32 6.91
C CYS A 41 3.33 -1.13 6.98
N VAL A 42 4.06 -2.04 7.63
CA VAL A 42 3.73 -3.47 7.65
C VAL A 42 3.15 -3.88 8.99
N VAL A 43 2.09 -4.70 8.95
CA VAL A 43 1.47 -5.34 10.11
C VAL A 43 1.51 -6.83 9.91
N ASP A 44 2.05 -7.54 10.89
CA ASP A 44 1.89 -8.98 10.97
C ASP A 44 0.61 -9.31 11.76
N LEU A 45 -0.36 -9.91 11.08
CA LEU A 45 -1.61 -10.38 11.68
C LEU A 45 -1.54 -11.86 12.09
N ALA A 46 -0.37 -12.51 11.98
CA ALA A 46 -0.27 -13.90 12.39
C ALA A 46 -0.36 -14.00 13.92
N PRO A 47 -1.09 -14.99 14.46
CA PRO A 47 -1.08 -15.23 15.88
C PRO A 47 0.33 -15.63 16.33
N GLN A 48 0.74 -15.17 17.51
CA GLN A 48 2.04 -15.51 18.09
C GLN A 48 2.26 -17.03 18.07
N GLY A 49 3.38 -17.46 17.47
CA GLY A 49 3.74 -18.88 17.35
C GLY A 49 3.30 -19.55 16.03
N SER A 50 2.59 -18.84 15.14
CA SER A 50 2.31 -19.39 13.81
C SER A 50 3.55 -19.42 12.91
N PRO A 51 3.82 -20.54 12.22
CA PRO A 51 4.90 -20.62 11.24
C PRO A 51 4.61 -19.84 9.95
N ARG A 52 3.37 -19.36 9.77
CA ARG A 52 2.94 -18.58 8.60
C ARG A 52 2.73 -17.12 9.00
N ARG A 53 3.55 -16.23 8.43
CA ARG A 53 3.38 -14.77 8.56
C ARG A 53 2.21 -14.30 7.70
N THR A 54 1.32 -13.50 8.29
CA THR A 54 0.18 -12.90 7.58
C THR A 54 0.40 -11.40 7.49
N LEU A 55 1.32 -11.01 6.60
CA LEU A 55 1.71 -9.62 6.43
C LEU A 55 0.62 -8.84 5.68
N ARG A 56 0.25 -7.69 6.23
CA ARG A 56 -0.62 -6.69 5.63
C ARG A 56 0.09 -5.35 5.60
N PHE A 57 -0.29 -4.50 4.65
CA PHE A 57 0.31 -3.18 4.45
C PHE A 57 -0.72 -2.10 4.70
N HIS A 58 -0.39 -1.12 5.53
CA HIS A 58 -1.21 0.06 5.75
C HIS A 58 -1.15 0.96 4.52
N GLU A 59 -2.26 1.09 3.79
CA GLU A 59 -2.34 1.95 2.60
C GLU A 59 -1.95 3.39 2.91
N THR A 60 -2.56 4.00 3.93
CA THR A 60 -2.30 5.41 4.30
C THR A 60 -0.89 5.63 4.84
N ALA A 61 -0.36 4.69 5.63
CA ALA A 61 1.00 4.80 6.16
C ALA A 61 2.03 4.64 5.04
N THR A 62 1.81 3.69 4.12
CA THR A 62 2.62 3.52 2.92
C THR A 62 2.55 4.75 2.03
N ALA A 63 1.36 5.32 1.85
CA ALA A 63 1.17 6.56 1.09
C ALA A 63 1.99 7.71 1.69
N THR A 64 1.84 7.90 3.00
CA THR A 64 2.53 8.95 3.75
C THR A 64 4.04 8.77 3.71
N TYR A 65 4.52 7.54 3.89
CA TYR A 65 5.94 7.20 3.88
C TYR A 65 6.57 7.45 2.51
N LEU A 66 5.89 7.05 1.43
CA LEU A 66 6.36 7.26 0.06
C LEU A 66 6.09 8.69 -0.46
N GLY A 67 5.40 9.53 0.29
CA GLY A 67 5.01 10.87 -0.12
C GLY A 67 3.96 10.91 -1.24
N ILE A 68 3.21 9.82 -1.45
CA ILE A 68 2.13 9.76 -2.44
C ILE A 68 0.80 10.18 -1.78
N PRO A 69 -0.09 10.86 -2.52
CA PRO A 69 -1.41 11.17 -2.00
C PRO A 69 -2.19 9.86 -1.74
N ALA A 70 -2.67 9.67 -0.51
CA ALA A 70 -3.48 8.50 -0.14
C ALA A 70 -4.79 8.39 -0.95
N SER A 71 -5.20 9.47 -1.63
CA SER A 71 -6.20 9.44 -2.71
C SER A 71 -5.55 9.12 -4.04
N CYS A 72 -5.18 7.87 -4.26
CA CYS A 72 -5.13 7.36 -5.63
C CYS A 72 -6.56 6.93 -5.95
N GLU A 73 -7.41 7.88 -6.34
CA GLU A 73 -8.62 7.51 -7.06
C GLU A 73 -8.19 6.65 -8.25
N PRO A 74 -8.93 5.57 -8.59
CA PRO A 74 -8.60 4.81 -9.78
C PRO A 74 -8.52 5.80 -10.92
N ILE A 75 -7.38 5.84 -11.62
CA ILE A 75 -7.22 6.65 -12.83
C ILE A 75 -8.31 6.17 -13.77
N GLN A 76 -9.47 6.85 -13.76
CA GLN A 76 -10.48 6.68 -14.78
C GLN A 76 -9.75 7.12 -16.04
N ARG A 77 -9.34 6.15 -16.86
CA ARG A 77 -8.86 6.41 -18.21
C ARG A 77 -9.97 7.23 -18.87
N THR A 78 -9.80 8.53 -18.89
CA THR A 78 -10.69 9.40 -19.64
C THR A 78 -10.46 9.01 -21.08
N GLU A 79 -11.39 8.23 -21.64
CA GLU A 79 -11.48 8.00 -23.07
C GLU A 79 -11.46 9.38 -23.73
N LEU A 80 -10.35 9.68 -24.43
CA LEU A 80 -10.25 10.83 -25.30
C LEU A 80 -11.28 10.64 -26.41
N GLN A 81 -12.47 11.18 -26.19
CA GLN A 81 -13.53 11.23 -27.18
C GLN A 81 -13.07 12.18 -28.30
N PRO A 82 -12.99 11.74 -29.56
CA PRO A 82 -12.53 12.61 -30.65
C PRO A 82 -13.58 13.70 -30.88
N ALA A 83 -13.15 14.96 -30.84
CA ALA A 83 -13.97 16.09 -31.24
C ALA A 83 -14.31 15.96 -32.73
N ALA A 84 -15.62 15.95 -33.03
CA ALA A 84 -16.17 16.00 -34.37
C ALA A 84 -16.05 17.39 -34.99
#